data_AF-A0A380FXS7-F1
#
_entry.id   AF-A0A380FXS7-F1
#
_cell.length_a   1.000
_cell.length_b   1.000
_cell.length_c   1.000
_cell.angle_alpha   90.00
_cell.angle_beta   90.00
_cell.angle_gamma   90.00
#
_symmetry.space_group_name_H-M   'P 1'
#
loop_
_entity.id
_entity.type
_entity.pdbx_description
1 polymer ?
#
loop_
_entity_poly.entity_id
_entity_poly.type
_entity_poly.pdbx_seq_one_letter_code
_entity_poly.pdbx_strand_id
1 'polypeptide(L)'
;MMTKVKKKNDSIVQVDDHSETFFMTSNGQYIHIETSKACDEDLCGFYITITGRSGEIKFSSKNEGVVTVSNNDIQEIVQLDDRIYIDPENEFYGWKDSFYYSHIKLLEAIKNRKETAISTFEDGLKAQEVLEHCINSYQQKQYIEFR
;
A
#
# COMPACT_ATOMS: atom_id res chain seq x y z
N MET A 1 -3.11 20.60 -14.48
CA MET A 1 -2.86 19.15 -14.32
C MET A 1 -4.12 18.42 -14.76
N MET A 2 -4.04 17.54 -15.77
CA MET A 2 -5.22 16.86 -16.33
C MET A 2 -5.17 15.38 -15.98
N THR A 3 -6.23 14.93 -15.31
CA THR A 3 -6.52 13.53 -14.98
C THR A 3 -6.40 12.64 -16.22
N LYS A 4 -5.67 11.52 -16.12
CA LYS A 4 -5.50 10.58 -17.26
C LYS A 4 -6.84 10.00 -17.74
N VAL A 5 -7.87 9.97 -16.88
CA VAL A 5 -9.24 9.57 -17.21
C VAL A 5 -10.15 10.80 -17.22
N LYS A 6 -10.52 11.26 -18.41
CA LYS A 6 -11.30 12.50 -18.59
C LYS A 6 -12.82 12.31 -18.49
N LYS A 7 -13.33 11.10 -18.75
CA LYS A 7 -14.76 10.78 -18.75
C LYS A 7 -15.04 9.34 -18.33
N LYS A 8 -16.15 9.13 -17.60
CA LYS A 8 -16.79 7.82 -17.36
C LYS A 8 -18.29 8.01 -17.50
N ASN A 9 -18.95 7.24 -18.36
CA ASN A 9 -20.40 7.35 -18.66
C ASN A 9 -20.85 8.81 -18.89
N ASP A 10 -20.20 9.49 -19.85
CA ASP A 10 -20.45 10.90 -20.23
C ASP A 10 -20.28 11.98 -19.16
N SER A 11 -19.95 11.58 -17.93
CA SER A 11 -19.63 12.49 -16.83
C SER A 11 -18.14 12.81 -16.84
N ILE A 12 -17.78 14.08 -16.65
CA ILE A 12 -16.39 14.50 -16.43
C ILE A 12 -15.96 13.89 -15.09
N VAL A 13 -14.93 13.06 -15.13
CA VAL A 13 -14.35 12.47 -13.93
C VAL A 13 -13.15 13.31 -13.53
N GLN A 14 -13.28 14.03 -12.43
CA GLN A 14 -12.15 14.61 -11.72
C GLN A 14 -11.71 13.57 -10.67
N VAL A 15 -10.65 12.85 -10.96
CA VAL A 15 -9.98 11.93 -10.04
C VAL A 15 -8.59 12.44 -9.80
N ASP A 16 -8.14 12.48 -8.55
CA ASP A 16 -6.79 12.94 -8.28
C ASP A 16 -5.74 12.04 -8.95
N ASP A 17 -4.78 12.67 -9.61
CA ASP A 17 -3.59 12.00 -10.15
C ASP A 17 -2.46 11.93 -9.12
N HIS A 18 -2.57 12.69 -8.02
CA HIS A 18 -1.64 12.69 -6.91
C HIS A 18 -2.40 13.04 -5.63
N SER A 19 -2.12 12.30 -4.55
CA SER A 19 -2.70 12.53 -3.24
C SER A 19 -1.68 12.18 -2.16
N GLU A 20 -1.68 12.97 -1.10
CA GLU A 20 -0.82 12.82 0.06
C GLU A 20 -1.68 12.91 1.31
N THR A 21 -1.48 12.03 2.28
CA THR A 21 -2.23 12.05 3.54
C THR A 21 -1.34 11.68 4.71
N PHE A 22 -1.49 12.43 5.80
CA PHE A 22 -0.78 12.25 7.04
C PHE A 22 -1.74 11.84 8.14
N PHE A 23 -1.35 10.81 8.89
CA PHE A 23 -2.10 10.32 10.04
C PHE A 23 -1.21 10.37 11.27
N MET A 24 -1.84 10.59 12.42
CA MET A 24 -1.22 10.40 13.72
C MET A 24 -2.08 9.42 14.52
N THR A 25 -1.47 8.35 15.00
CA THR A 25 -2.13 7.39 15.89
C THR A 25 -2.28 8.00 17.29
N SER A 26 -3.17 7.44 18.10
CA SER A 26 -3.33 7.84 19.52
C SER A 26 -2.08 7.64 20.36
N ASN A 27 -1.15 6.79 19.91
CA ASN A 27 0.15 6.56 20.54
C ASN A 27 1.27 7.46 19.96
N GLY A 28 0.94 8.41 19.09
CA GLY A 28 1.88 9.39 18.52
C GLY A 28 2.78 8.86 17.40
N GLN A 29 2.44 7.74 16.76
CA GLN A 29 3.11 7.33 15.53
C GLN A 29 2.56 8.13 14.35
N TYR A 30 3.45 8.52 13.44
CA TYR A 30 3.10 9.21 12.21
C TYR A 30 3.07 8.23 11.05
N ILE A 31 2.01 8.31 10.23
CA ILE A 31 1.89 7.53 9.01
C ILE A 31 1.73 8.52 7.87
N HIS A 32 2.53 8.34 6.83
CA HIS A 32 2.47 9.12 5.61
C HIS A 32 2.13 8.19 4.44
N ILE A 33 1.06 8.49 3.72
CA ILE A 33 0.63 7.76 2.53
C ILE A 33 0.63 8.74 1.35
N GLU A 34 1.43 8.43 0.35
CA GLU A 34 1.48 9.16 -0.92
C GLU A 34 1.07 8.22 -2.06
N THR A 35 0.23 8.70 -2.97
CA THR A 35 -0.15 7.98 -4.18
C THR A 35 -0.06 8.91 -5.39
N SER A 36 0.45 8.41 -6.51
CA SER A 36 0.55 9.20 -7.74
C SER A 36 0.45 8.35 -9.00
N LYS A 37 -0.38 8.78 -9.96
CA LYS A 37 -0.50 8.26 -11.33
C LYS A 37 0.29 9.08 -12.35
N ALA A 38 0.89 10.19 -11.89
CA ALA A 38 1.60 11.17 -12.71
C ALA A 38 3.06 11.36 -12.26
N CYS A 39 3.60 10.42 -11.48
CA CYS A 39 5.01 10.39 -11.14
C CYS A 39 5.88 10.06 -12.38
N ASP A 40 7.13 10.49 -12.34
CA ASP A 40 8.13 10.07 -13.31
C ASP A 40 8.34 8.55 -13.25
N GLU A 41 8.69 7.92 -14.37
CA GLU A 41 8.88 6.47 -14.48
C GLU A 41 9.92 5.96 -13.46
N ASP A 42 10.97 6.76 -13.21
CA ASP A 42 12.01 6.50 -12.21
C ASP A 42 11.51 6.54 -10.76
N LEU A 43 10.34 7.11 -10.51
CA LEU A 43 9.68 7.15 -9.20
C LEU A 43 8.47 6.21 -9.10
N CYS A 44 8.04 5.61 -10.22
CA CYS A 44 6.89 4.72 -10.27
C CYS A 44 7.18 3.40 -9.54
N GLY A 45 6.45 3.10 -8.46
CA GLY A 45 6.61 1.85 -7.72
C GLY A 45 5.82 1.86 -6.42
N PHE A 46 5.93 0.75 -5.68
CA PHE A 46 5.38 0.62 -4.34
C PHE A 46 6.51 0.62 -3.32
N TYR A 47 6.44 1.53 -2.35
CA TYR A 47 7.48 1.77 -1.37
C TYR A 47 6.88 1.75 0.03
N ILE A 48 7.57 1.08 0.95
CA ILE A 48 7.23 1.10 2.37
C ILE A 48 8.49 1.46 3.14
N THR A 49 8.38 2.45 4.02
CA THR A 49 9.42 2.76 5.00
C THR A 49 8.80 2.73 6.39
N ILE A 50 9.39 1.94 7.28
CA ILE A 50 9.01 1.87 8.70
C ILE A 50 10.21 2.30 9.52
N THR A 51 10.12 3.45 10.17
CA THR A 51 11.20 3.99 11.00
C THR A 51 10.84 3.86 12.48
N GLY A 52 11.70 3.19 13.22
CA GLY A 52 11.66 3.08 14.67
C GLY A 52 12.78 3.90 15.33
N ARG A 53 12.82 3.89 16.67
CA ARG A 53 13.85 4.61 17.44
C ARG A 53 15.27 4.09 17.18
N SER A 54 15.39 2.81 16.86
CA SER A 54 16.67 2.11 16.75
C SER A 54 16.88 1.50 15.38
N GLY A 55 16.13 1.91 14.35
CA GLY A 55 16.29 1.31 13.03
C GLY A 55 15.19 1.63 12.06
N GLU A 56 15.36 1.10 10.86
CA GLU A 56 14.49 1.35 9.72
C GLU A 56 14.33 0.08 8.88
N ILE A 57 13.13 -0.14 8.37
CA ILE A 57 12.82 -1.19 7.40
C ILE A 57 12.35 -0.49 6.12
N LYS A 58 12.99 -0.83 5.00
CA LYS A 58 12.70 -0.28 3.68
C LYS A 58 12.37 -1.40 2.70
N PHE A 59 11.26 -1.24 2.01
CA PHE A 59 10.87 -2.07 0.87
C PHE A 59 10.60 -1.18 -0.34
N SER A 60 11.01 -1.66 -1.51
CA SER A 60 10.74 -1.05 -2.80
C SER A 60 10.45 -2.15 -3.80
N SER A 61 9.35 -2.02 -4.54
CA SER A 61 9.04 -2.94 -5.64
C SER A 61 10.08 -2.90 -6.76
N LYS A 62 10.93 -1.85 -6.82
CA LYS A 62 12.01 -1.74 -7.81
C LYS A 62 13.25 -2.56 -7.48
N ASN A 63 13.43 -2.95 -6.22
CA ASN A 63 14.62 -3.69 -5.79
C ASN A 63 14.38 -5.21 -5.77
N GLU A 64 13.43 -5.69 -6.58
CA GLU A 64 13.11 -7.11 -6.84
C GLU A 64 13.32 -8.08 -5.66
N GLY A 65 12.34 -8.13 -4.75
CA GLY A 65 12.31 -9.19 -3.74
C GLY A 65 13.29 -9.00 -2.60
N VAL A 66 13.68 -7.76 -2.27
CA VAL A 66 14.52 -7.48 -1.10
C VAL A 66 13.88 -6.50 -0.15
N VAL A 67 14.13 -6.71 1.14
CA VAL A 67 13.84 -5.78 2.22
C VAL A 67 15.17 -5.35 2.83
N THR A 68 15.39 -4.04 2.94
CA THR A 68 16.55 -3.50 3.66
C THR A 68 16.15 -3.25 5.10
N VAL A 69 16.92 -3.80 6.04
CA VAL A 69 16.78 -3.53 7.46
C VAL A 69 18.04 -2.84 7.95
N SER A 70 17.92 -1.69 8.58
CA SER A 70 19.07 -0.96 9.12
C SER A 70 18.87 -0.64 10.61
N ASN A 71 19.96 -0.68 11.37
CA ASN A 71 20.02 -0.29 12.77
C ASN A 71 21.38 0.34 13.05
N ASN A 72 21.40 1.66 13.30
CA ASN A 72 22.60 2.47 13.48
C ASN A 72 23.61 2.26 12.34
N ASP A 73 24.60 1.39 12.55
CA ASP A 73 25.71 1.13 11.62
C ASP A 73 25.59 -0.21 10.86
N ILE A 74 24.56 -1.01 11.16
CA ILE A 74 24.33 -2.30 10.51
C ILE A 74 23.23 -2.15 9.48
N GLN A 75 23.50 -2.57 8.26
CA GLN A 75 22.52 -2.73 7.20
C GLN A 75 22.51 -4.21 6.77
N GLU A 76 21.33 -4.81 6.77
CA GLU A 76 21.07 -6.15 6.30
C GLU A 76 20.11 -6.11 5.12
N ILE A 77 20.35 -6.98 4.14
CA ILE A 77 19.47 -7.19 3.00
C ILE A 77 18.82 -8.55 3.21
N VAL A 78 17.51 -8.54 3.42
CA VAL A 78 16.69 -9.74 3.57
C VAL A 78 16.07 -10.05 2.22
N GLN A 79 16.40 -11.21 1.66
CA GLN A 79 15.76 -11.71 0.44
C GLN A 79 14.36 -12.23 0.78
N LEU A 80 13.35 -11.80 0.01
CA LEU A 80 12.00 -12.34 0.06
C LEU A 80 11.97 -13.71 -0.62
N ASP A 81 10.96 -14.51 -0.26
CA ASP A 81 10.77 -15.86 -0.79
C ASP A 81 10.72 -15.87 -2.33
N ASP A 82 11.18 -16.98 -2.90
CA ASP A 82 11.17 -17.19 -4.34
C ASP A 82 9.75 -17.12 -4.92
N ARG A 83 9.62 -16.40 -6.04
CA ARG A 83 8.35 -16.32 -6.79
C ARG A 83 8.08 -17.62 -7.53
N ILE A 84 6.82 -18.04 -7.52
CA ILE A 84 6.35 -19.16 -8.34
C ILE A 84 5.90 -18.65 -9.71
N TYR A 85 5.38 -17.42 -9.79
CA TYR A 85 4.82 -16.89 -11.02
C TYR A 85 5.57 -15.65 -11.53
N ILE A 86 5.49 -15.48 -12.86
CA ILE A 86 5.93 -14.27 -13.52
C ILE A 86 4.82 -13.23 -13.43
N ASP A 87 5.14 -12.06 -12.91
CA ASP A 87 4.23 -10.91 -12.82
C ASP A 87 3.94 -10.33 -14.22
N PRO A 88 2.74 -9.78 -14.45
CA PRO A 88 2.44 -9.04 -15.68
C PRO A 88 3.38 -7.85 -15.89
N GLU A 89 3.50 -7.41 -17.14
CA GLU A 89 4.23 -6.19 -17.47
C GLU A 89 3.64 -4.99 -16.71
N ASN A 90 4.51 -4.17 -16.12
CA ASN A 90 4.18 -2.99 -15.30
C ASN A 90 3.57 -3.26 -13.90
N GLU A 91 3.55 -4.52 -13.44
CA GLU A 91 3.15 -4.85 -12.07
C GLU A 91 4.36 -4.98 -11.13
N PHE A 92 4.12 -4.81 -9.83
CA PHE A 92 5.18 -4.90 -8.82
C PHE A 92 5.61 -6.33 -8.54
N TYR A 93 6.83 -6.50 -8.01
CA TYR A 93 7.38 -7.80 -7.62
C TYR A 93 6.45 -8.57 -6.67
N GLY A 94 6.07 -9.79 -7.05
CA GLY A 94 5.22 -10.69 -6.27
C GLY A 94 3.72 -10.41 -6.40
N TRP A 95 3.32 -9.56 -7.35
CA TRP A 95 1.92 -9.22 -7.60
C TRP A 95 1.06 -10.47 -7.79
N LYS A 96 1.43 -11.35 -8.73
CA LYS A 96 0.64 -12.53 -9.08
C LYS A 96 0.64 -13.58 -7.97
N ASP A 97 1.79 -13.79 -7.35
CA ASP A 97 1.93 -14.66 -6.18
C ASP A 97 1.02 -14.20 -5.04
N SER A 98 0.86 -12.88 -4.83
CA SER A 98 -0.03 -12.35 -3.79
C SER A 98 -1.49 -12.80 -3.97
N PHE A 99 -2.00 -12.80 -5.22
CA PHE A 99 -3.34 -13.30 -5.53
C PHE A 99 -3.43 -14.81 -5.33
N TYR A 100 -2.42 -15.55 -5.78
CA TYR A 100 -2.37 -17.00 -5.62
C TYR A 100 -2.42 -17.40 -4.14
N TYR A 101 -1.53 -16.88 -3.31
CA TYR A 101 -1.47 -17.20 -1.89
C TYR A 101 -2.72 -16.72 -1.14
N SER A 102 -3.28 -15.55 -1.48
CA SER A 102 -4.54 -15.10 -0.91
C SER A 102 -5.70 -16.05 -1.24
N HIS A 103 -5.74 -16.56 -2.48
CA HIS A 103 -6.74 -17.53 -2.90
C HIS A 103 -6.59 -18.88 -2.19
N ILE A 104 -5.37 -19.41 -2.08
CA ILE A 104 -5.11 -20.64 -1.32
C ILE A 104 -5.55 -20.49 0.14
N LYS A 105 -5.14 -19.40 0.81
CA LYS A 105 -5.54 -19.13 2.21
C LYS A 105 -7.06 -19.02 2.38
N LEU A 106 -7.77 -18.47 1.38
CA LEU A 106 -9.24 -18.43 1.37
C LEU A 106 -9.84 -19.84 1.26
N LEU A 107 -9.34 -20.66 0.34
CA LEU A 107 -9.82 -22.05 0.19
C LEU A 107 -9.55 -22.87 1.47
N GLU A 108 -8.41 -22.67 2.11
CA GLU A 108 -8.08 -23.30 3.39
C GLU A 108 -9.01 -22.84 4.51
N ALA A 109 -9.31 -21.54 4.58
CA ALA A 109 -10.25 -20.98 5.55
C ALA A 109 -11.64 -21.63 5.41
N ILE A 110 -12.13 -21.75 4.17
CA ILE A 110 -13.41 -22.37 3.85
C ILE A 110 -13.39 -23.85 4.21
N LYS A 111 -12.37 -24.59 3.75
CA LYS A 111 -12.27 -26.04 3.95
C LYS A 111 -12.20 -26.42 5.42
N ASN A 112 -11.40 -25.68 6.20
CA ASN A 112 -11.15 -26.00 7.60
C ASN A 112 -12.07 -25.26 8.56
N ARG A 113 -12.91 -24.33 8.07
CA ARG A 113 -13.75 -23.43 8.87
C ARG A 113 -12.94 -22.72 9.97
N LYS A 114 -11.76 -22.24 9.59
CA LYS A 114 -10.84 -21.53 10.49
C LYS A 114 -10.53 -20.17 9.92
N GLU A 115 -10.35 -19.23 10.83
CA GLU A 115 -9.80 -17.93 10.51
C GLU A 115 -8.38 -18.10 9.96
N THR A 116 -8.07 -17.36 8.90
CA THR A 116 -6.74 -17.30 8.30
C THR A 116 -6.36 -15.84 8.14
N ALA A 117 -5.09 -15.56 7.84
CA ALA A 117 -4.58 -14.20 7.65
C ALA A 117 -5.02 -13.57 6.32
N ILE A 118 -6.24 -13.83 5.85
CA ILE A 118 -6.83 -13.16 4.68
C ILE A 118 -7.59 -11.91 5.15
N SER A 119 -7.60 -10.88 4.30
CA SER A 119 -8.42 -9.69 4.56
C SER A 119 -9.90 -10.07 4.58
N THR A 120 -10.58 -9.63 5.63
CA THR A 120 -12.01 -9.83 5.86
C THR A 120 -12.83 -8.63 5.37
N PHE A 121 -14.16 -8.72 5.45
CA PHE A 121 -15.02 -7.56 5.21
C PHE A 121 -14.81 -6.43 6.22
N GLU A 122 -14.44 -6.75 7.45
CA GLU A 122 -14.15 -5.73 8.47
C GLU A 122 -12.87 -4.96 8.11
N ASP A 123 -11.85 -5.64 7.61
CA ASP A 123 -10.63 -5.00 7.12
C ASP A 123 -10.93 -4.13 5.89
N GLY A 124 -11.78 -4.61 4.99
CA GLY A 124 -12.25 -3.84 3.84
C GLY A 124 -13.02 -2.57 4.25
N LEU A 125 -13.85 -2.65 5.28
CA LEU A 125 -14.57 -1.49 5.82
C LEU A 125 -13.59 -0.45 6.40
N LYS A 126 -12.63 -0.88 7.21
CA LYS A 126 -11.60 0.02 7.78
C LYS A 126 -10.78 0.71 6.69
N ALA A 127 -10.40 -0.03 5.64
CA ALA A 127 -9.70 0.56 4.50
C ALA A 127 -10.55 1.60 3.76
N GLN A 128 -11.85 1.33 3.61
CA GLN A 128 -12.79 2.27 3.01
C GLN A 128 -12.96 3.54 3.85
N GLU A 129 -13.06 3.43 5.17
CA GLU A 129 -13.13 4.57 6.09
C GLU A 129 -11.88 5.47 6.00
N VAL A 130 -10.69 4.87 5.89
CA VAL A 130 -9.44 5.62 5.68
C VAL A 130 -9.46 6.35 4.33
N LEU A 131 -9.91 5.70 3.25
CA LEU A 131 -10.02 6.33 1.94
C LEU A 131 -11.00 7.51 1.93
N GLU A 132 -12.17 7.33 2.56
CA GLU A 132 -13.15 8.40 2.72
C GLU A 132 -12.59 9.58 3.51
N HIS A 133 -11.79 9.31 4.54
CA HIS A 133 -11.08 10.34 5.26
C HIS A 133 -10.11 11.11 4.36
N CYS A 134 -9.28 10.42 3.56
CA CYS A 134 -8.36 11.08 2.63
C CYS A 134 -9.11 12.03 1.68
N ILE A 135 -10.24 11.58 1.14
CA ILE A 135 -11.09 12.36 0.22
C ILE A 135 -11.66 13.60 0.93
N ASN A 136 -12.18 13.44 2.14
CA ASN A 136 -12.80 14.53 2.89
C ASN A 136 -11.78 15.56 3.39
N SER A 137 -10.61 15.11 3.87
CA SER A 137 -9.53 15.98 4.35
C SER A 137 -8.96 16.85 3.23
N TYR A 138 -8.86 16.31 2.00
CA TYR A 138 -8.52 17.10 0.82
C TYR A 138 -9.54 18.22 0.54
N GLN A 139 -10.84 17.91 0.65
CA GLN A 139 -11.91 18.89 0.43
C GLN A 139 -11.97 19.97 1.53
N GLN A 140 -11.57 19.65 2.75
CA GLN A 140 -11.76 20.50 3.93
C GLN A 140 -10.49 21.23 4.42
N LYS A 141 -9.28 20.92 3.90
CA LYS A 141 -7.98 21.46 4.41
C LYS A 141 -7.85 21.34 5.94
N GLN A 142 -8.19 20.20 6.52
CA GLN A 142 -8.10 19.97 7.97
C GLN A 142 -7.29 18.70 8.30
N TYR A 143 -6.48 18.79 9.37
CA TYR A 143 -5.82 17.67 10.05
C TYR A 143 -6.73 17.15 11.17
N ILE A 144 -6.81 15.82 11.37
CA ILE A 144 -7.62 15.21 12.44
C ILE A 144 -6.87 14.03 13.11
N GLU A 145 -7.03 13.89 14.42
CA GLU A 145 -6.51 12.80 15.28
C GLU A 145 -7.42 11.55 15.25
N PHE A 146 -6.82 10.36 15.15
CA PHE A 146 -7.53 9.08 15.26
C PHE A 146 -7.55 8.57 16.72
N ARG A 147 -8.71 8.10 17.19
CA ARG A 147 -8.90 7.51 18.52
C ARG A 147 -8.47 6.06 18.58
#